data_AF-A0A0J8YUJ3-F1
#
_entry.id   AF-A0A0J8YUJ3-F1
#
_cell.length_a   1.000
_cell.length_b   1.000
_cell.length_c   1.000
_cell.angle_alpha   90.00
_cell.angle_beta   90.00
_cell.angle_gamma   90.00
#
_symmetry.space_group_name_H-M   'P 1'
#
loop_
_entity.id
_entity.type
_entity.pdbx_description
1 polymer ?
#
loop_
_entity_poly.entity_id
_entity_poly.type
_entity_poly.pdbx_seq_one_letter_code
_entity_poly.pdbx_strand_id
1 'polypeptide(L)'
;YGVLPIFGVVTRKSAHNKLETVDYFKELALQIISTQVSDEMNIARLLVLAEQQNIKHFTIQLPYSLSEHQIALIYTEYRKPVSLHQENDFLQVRF
;
A
#
# COMPACT_ATOMS: atom_id res chain seq x y z
N TYR A 1 42.21 -26.50 -8.22
CA TYR A 1 42.20 -26.70 -6.76
C TYR A 1 42.72 -25.43 -6.11
N GLY A 2 42.02 -24.58 -5.39
CA GLY A 2 40.66 -24.50 -4.88
C GLY A 2 40.62 -23.36 -3.84
N VAL A 3 39.52 -22.59 -3.81
CA VAL A 3 38.94 -21.83 -2.68
C VAL A 3 39.69 -20.60 -2.11
N LEU A 4 39.11 -19.44 -1.75
CA LEU A 4 37.73 -18.90 -1.64
C LEU A 4 37.78 -17.35 -1.85
N PRO A 5 36.74 -16.71 -2.40
CA PRO A 5 36.61 -15.26 -2.34
C PRO A 5 36.17 -14.79 -0.94
N ILE A 6 36.77 -13.69 -0.49
CA ILE A 6 36.41 -12.95 0.72
C ILE A 6 35.09 -12.23 0.48
N PHE A 7 34.04 -12.58 1.22
CA PHE A 7 32.95 -11.65 1.52
C PHE A 7 32.50 -11.86 2.96
N GLY A 8 32.82 -10.88 3.81
CA GLY A 8 32.48 -10.87 5.21
C GLY A 8 30.97 -10.92 5.41
N VAL A 9 30.52 -11.88 6.21
CA VAL A 9 29.17 -11.90 6.76
C VAL A 9 29.19 -11.06 8.03
N VAL A 10 28.43 -9.96 8.06
CA VAL A 10 27.91 -9.41 9.31
C VAL A 10 26.59 -8.65 9.10
N THR A 11 25.51 -9.39 9.37
CA THR A 11 24.33 -9.01 10.17
C THR A 11 23.41 -7.85 9.74
N ARG A 12 22.10 -8.18 9.73
CA ARG A 12 20.89 -7.32 9.75
C ARG A 12 20.38 -6.77 8.42
N LYS A 13 20.09 -7.67 7.46
CA LYS A 13 19.15 -7.39 6.36
C LYS A 13 17.72 -7.69 6.81
N SER A 14 17.09 -6.78 7.55
CA SER A 14 15.63 -6.82 7.77
C SER A 14 14.94 -5.49 7.46
N ALA A 15 15.69 -4.46 7.04
CA ALA A 15 15.13 -3.16 6.65
C ALA A 15 15.02 -2.94 5.13
N HIS A 16 15.76 -3.70 4.30
CA HIS A 16 15.79 -3.46 2.85
C HIS A 16 14.50 -3.88 2.15
N ASN A 17 13.90 -5.02 2.55
CA ASN A 17 12.63 -5.47 1.96
C ASN A 17 11.51 -4.45 2.17
N LYS A 18 11.45 -3.79 3.34
CA LYS A 18 10.38 -2.81 3.62
C LYS A 18 10.46 -1.57 2.73
N LEU A 19 11.67 -1.16 2.32
CA LEU A 19 11.85 -0.02 1.40
C LEU A 19 11.39 -0.41 -0.02
N GLU A 20 11.79 -1.58 -0.52
CA GLU A 20 11.36 -2.09 -1.83
C GLU A 20 9.83 -2.27 -1.91
N THR A 21 9.20 -2.78 -0.84
CA THR A 21 7.73 -2.92 -0.75
C THR A 21 7.02 -1.56 -0.79
N VAL A 22 7.57 -0.54 -0.13
CA VAL A 22 6.97 0.81 -0.09
C VAL A 22 7.11 1.52 -1.44
N ASP A 23 8.26 1.44 -2.08
CA ASP A 23 8.46 1.99 -3.43
C ASP A 23 7.56 1.29 -4.46
N TYR A 24 7.46 -0.05 -4.41
CA TYR A 24 6.58 -0.80 -5.30
C TYR A 24 5.09 -0.48 -5.06
N PHE A 25 4.66 -0.34 -3.80
CA PHE A 25 3.30 0.10 -3.49
C PHE A 25 3.01 1.51 -4.04
N LYS A 26 3.98 2.42 -3.96
CA LYS A 26 3.86 3.79 -4.47
C LYS A 26 3.76 3.83 -5.99
N GLU A 27 4.58 3.05 -6.70
CA GLU A 27 4.49 2.93 -8.16
C GLU A 27 3.13 2.36 -8.60
N LEU A 28 2.65 1.33 -7.92
CA LEU A 28 1.33 0.76 -8.20
C LEU A 28 0.20 1.74 -7.87
N ALA A 29 0.33 2.52 -6.81
CA ALA A 29 -0.63 3.56 -6.49
C ALA A 29 -0.70 4.62 -7.58
N LEU A 30 0.45 5.07 -8.09
CA LEU A 30 0.51 5.97 -9.23
C LEU A 30 -0.13 5.35 -10.48
N GLN A 31 0.12 4.06 -10.73
CA GLN A 31 -0.47 3.35 -11.87
C GLN A 31 -2.00 3.23 -11.75
N ILE A 32 -2.53 2.94 -10.56
CA ILE A 32 -3.96 2.85 -10.29
C ILE A 32 -4.64 4.22 -10.37
N ILE A 33 -4.06 5.26 -9.78
CA ILE A 33 -4.60 6.63 -9.87
C ILE A 33 -4.55 7.16 -11.31
N SER A 34 -3.58 6.71 -12.11
CA SER A 34 -3.49 7.02 -13.54
C SER A 34 -4.51 6.25 -14.39
N THR A 35 -5.20 5.23 -13.82
CA THR A 35 -6.34 4.62 -14.50
C THR A 35 -7.60 5.45 -14.32
N GLN A 36 -8.36 5.66 -15.41
CA GLN A 36 -9.63 6.41 -15.46
C GLN A 36 -10.80 5.68 -14.76
N VAL A 37 -10.52 4.94 -13.70
CA VAL A 37 -11.54 4.28 -12.88
C VAL A 37 -11.90 5.19 -11.72
N SER A 38 -13.13 5.05 -11.19
CA SER A 38 -13.58 5.81 -10.03
C SER A 38 -12.67 5.64 -8.81
N ASP A 39 -12.60 6.67 -7.98
CA ASP A 39 -11.70 6.74 -6.82
C ASP A 39 -11.93 5.61 -5.81
N GLU A 40 -13.19 5.20 -5.60
CA GLU A 40 -13.55 4.08 -4.73
C GLU A 40 -12.93 2.76 -5.18
N MET A 41 -12.87 2.54 -6.50
CA MET A 41 -12.28 1.34 -7.07
C MET A 41 -10.75 1.38 -6.99
N ASN A 42 -10.18 2.58 -7.20
CA ASN A 42 -8.75 2.80 -7.05
C ASN A 42 -8.31 2.50 -5.63
N ILE A 43 -9.06 2.94 -4.62
CA ILE A 43 -8.76 2.66 -3.23
C ILE A 43 -9.00 1.19 -2.87
N ALA A 44 -10.10 0.57 -3.30
CA ALA A 44 -10.31 -0.86 -3.09
C ALA A 44 -9.15 -1.72 -3.65
N ARG A 45 -8.62 -1.36 -4.83
CA ARG A 45 -7.43 -2.02 -5.41
C ARG A 45 -6.17 -1.77 -4.57
N LEU A 46 -5.97 -0.56 -4.08
CA LEU A 46 -4.87 -0.25 -3.16
C LEU A 46 -4.93 -1.10 -1.89
N LEU A 47 -6.13 -1.34 -1.36
CA LEU A 47 -6.31 -2.23 -0.21
C LEU A 47 -5.91 -3.66 -0.54
N VAL A 48 -6.39 -4.21 -1.66
CA VAL A 48 -6.01 -5.56 -2.11
C VAL A 48 -4.51 -5.68 -2.30
N LEU A 49 -3.88 -4.69 -2.94
CA LEU A 49 -2.42 -4.67 -3.15
C LEU A 49 -1.65 -4.57 -1.83
N ALA A 50 -2.08 -3.70 -0.92
CA ALA A 50 -1.45 -3.56 0.39
C ALA A 50 -1.50 -4.89 1.16
N GLU A 51 -2.63 -5.60 1.11
CA GLU A 51 -2.76 -6.93 1.69
C GLU A 51 -1.80 -7.94 1.03
N GLN A 52 -1.73 -7.97 -0.31
CA GLN A 52 -0.81 -8.84 -1.05
C GLN A 52 0.66 -8.57 -0.71
N GLN A 53 1.00 -7.32 -0.40
CA GLN A 53 2.33 -6.90 0.02
C GLN A 53 2.57 -7.03 1.54
N ASN A 54 1.63 -7.61 2.29
CA ASN A 54 1.67 -7.74 3.75
C ASN A 54 1.77 -6.40 4.50
N ILE A 55 1.29 -5.32 3.88
CA ILE A 55 1.25 -3.98 4.45
C ILE A 55 0.05 -3.91 5.38
N LYS A 56 0.29 -3.91 6.69
CA LYS A 56 -0.77 -3.83 7.72
C LYS A 56 -1.38 -2.44 7.89
N HIS A 57 -0.62 -1.41 7.52
CA HIS A 57 -1.05 -0.01 7.62
C HIS A 57 -0.39 0.81 6.52
N PHE A 58 -1.16 1.68 5.87
CA PHE A 58 -0.62 2.69 4.96
C PHE A 58 -1.46 3.97 4.98
N THR A 59 -0.84 5.06 4.56
CA THR A 59 -1.49 6.37 4.46
C THR A 59 -1.44 6.83 3.01
N ILE A 60 -2.59 7.19 2.46
CA ILE A 60 -2.74 7.73 1.12
C ILE A 60 -2.94 9.24 1.25
N GLN A 61 -2.15 10.03 0.54
CA GLN A 61 -2.42 11.46 0.41
C GLN A 61 -3.31 11.67 -0.82
N LEU A 62 -4.53 12.15 -0.61
CA LEU A 62 -5.51 12.42 -1.65
C LEU A 62 -5.70 13.95 -1.75
N PRO A 63 -5.73 14.53 -2.96
CA PRO A 63 -5.97 15.97 -3.15
C PRO A 63 -7.44 16.38 -2.91
N TYR A 64 -8.30 15.42 -2.58
CA TYR A 64 -9.69 15.61 -2.22
C TYR A 64 -10.05 14.65 -1.09
N SER A 65 -11.03 15.07 -0.30
CA SER A 65 -11.61 14.24 0.75
C SER A 65 -12.59 13.21 0.17
N LEU A 66 -12.52 11.95 0.60
CA LEU A 66 -13.56 10.97 0.26
C LEU A 66 -14.81 11.27 1.08
N SER A 67 -15.97 11.14 0.44
CA SER A 67 -17.25 11.18 1.13
C SER A 67 -17.53 9.84 1.82
N GLU A 68 -18.37 9.85 2.84
CA GLU A 68 -18.81 8.62 3.53
C GLU A 68 -19.40 7.57 2.57
N HIS A 69 -20.06 8.03 1.49
CA HIS A 69 -20.55 7.16 0.43
C HIS A 69 -19.42 6.43 -0.33
N GLN A 70 -18.33 7.14 -0.66
CA GLN A 70 -17.15 6.54 -1.29
C GLN A 70 -16.50 5.51 -0.35
N ILE A 71 -16.41 5.84 0.94
CA ILE A 71 -15.90 4.92 1.97
C ILE A 71 -16.78 3.66 2.05
N ALA A 72 -18.11 3.81 2.04
CA ALA A 72 -19.04 2.67 2.02
C ALA A 72 -18.91 1.82 0.75
N LEU A 73 -18.67 2.43 -0.41
CA LEU A 73 -18.39 1.71 -1.65
C LEU A 73 -17.07 0.94 -1.57
N ILE A 74 -16.01 1.54 -1.02
CA ILE A 74 -14.74 0.86 -0.79
C ILE A 74 -14.95 -0.37 0.11
N TYR A 75 -15.74 -0.27 1.17
CA TYR A 75 -16.09 -1.42 2.03
C TYR A 75 -16.93 -2.48 1.31
N THR A 76 -17.79 -2.07 0.39
CA THR A 76 -18.63 -2.99 -0.38
C THR A 76 -17.80 -3.79 -1.38
N GLU A 77 -16.87 -3.11 -2.06
CA GLU A 77 -15.93 -3.71 -3.00
C GLU A 77 -14.88 -4.55 -2.27
N TYR A 78 -14.28 -3.99 -1.22
CA TYR A 78 -13.33 -4.67 -0.36
C TYR A 78 -14.09 -5.47 0.71
N ARG A 79 -14.53 -6.68 0.33
CA ARG A 79 -15.31 -7.63 1.16
C ARG A 79 -14.63 -8.11 2.48
N LYS A 80 -13.61 -7.41 2.96
CA LYS A 80 -12.86 -7.74 4.17
C LYS A 80 -12.95 -6.58 5.17
N PRO A 81 -12.88 -6.88 6.48
CA PRO A 81 -12.83 -5.84 7.49
C PRO A 81 -11.55 -5.03 7.31
N VAL A 82 -11.71 -3.75 7.05
CA VAL A 82 -10.64 -2.75 7.02
C VAL A 82 -11.11 -1.57 7.87
N SER A 83 -10.19 -0.74 8.33
CA SER A 83 -10.48 0.50 9.02
C SER A 83 -9.89 1.64 8.21
N LEU A 84 -10.77 2.41 7.59
CA LEU A 84 -10.45 3.61 6.83
C LEU A 84 -10.68 4.82 7.74
N HIS A 85 -9.62 5.57 8.03
CA HIS A 85 -9.68 6.80 8.80
C HIS A 85 -9.14 7.95 7.96
N GLN A 86 -10.02 8.87 7.58
CA GLN A 86 -9.61 10.03 6.82
C GLN A 86 -9.39 11.24 7.72
N GLU A 87 -8.21 11.85 7.59
CA GLU A 87 -7.82 13.07 8.29
C GLU A 87 -7.31 14.10 7.27
N ASN A 88 -8.14 15.12 7.01
CA ASN A 88 -7.90 16.13 5.98
C ASN A 88 -7.66 15.48 4.60
N ASP A 89 -6.47 15.67 4.05
CA ASP A 89 -5.98 15.12 2.78
C ASP A 89 -5.34 13.73 2.92
N PHE A 90 -5.33 13.14 4.11
CA PHE A 90 -4.70 11.84 4.37
C PHE A 90 -5.72 10.78 4.72
N LEU A 91 -5.82 9.73 3.91
CA LEU A 91 -6.57 8.52 4.23
C LEU A 91 -5.63 7.48 4.84
N GLN A 92 -5.81 7.21 6.13
CA GLN A 92 -5.15 6.13 6.84
C GLN A 92 -5.95 4.84 6.70
N VAL A 93 -5.27 3.77 6.36
CA VAL A 93 -5.86 2.45 6.15
C VAL A 93 -5.22 1.45 7.10
N ARG A 94 -6.04 0.69 7.84
CA ARG A 94 -5.64 -0.39 8.78
C ARG A 94 -6.40 -1.66 8.47
N PHE A 95 -5.70 -2.77 8.27
CA PHE A 95 -6.30 -4.11 8.21
C PHE A 95 -6.44 -4.72 9.61
#